data_AF-A0A1Y5D633-F1
#
_entry.id   AF-A0A1Y5D633-F1
#
_cell.length_a   1.000
_cell.length_b   1.000
_cell.length_c   1.000
_cell.angle_alpha   90.00
_cell.angle_beta   90.00
_cell.angle_gamma   90.00
#
_symmetry.space_group_name_H-M   'P 1'
#
loop_
_entity.id
_entity.type
_entity.pdbx_description
1 polymer ?
#
loop_
_entity_poly.entity_id
_entity_poly.type
_entity_poly.pdbx_seq_one_letter_code
_entity_poly.pdbx_strand_id
1 'polypeptide(L)'
;MHEQLKAKLAHLRESLSSIEQLDDESRSLLSQLDEDIQGVLAGQTSDDSLDSRIEQQAVQFEGKHPQMSAILRDIMDALSKMGI
;
A
#
# COMPACT_ATOMS: atom_id res chain seq x y z
N MET A 1 -7.47 -13.31 8.47
CA MET A 1 -6.25 -12.93 7.73
C MET A 1 -6.33 -11.51 7.15
N HIS A 2 -7.47 -11.09 6.58
CA HIS A 2 -7.65 -9.72 6.05
C HIS A 2 -7.48 -8.58 7.07
N GLU A 3 -7.72 -8.83 8.37
CA GLU A 3 -7.60 -7.80 9.40
C GLU A 3 -6.16 -7.34 9.63
N GLN A 4 -5.16 -8.22 9.45
CA GLN A 4 -3.76 -7.84 9.59
C GLN A 4 -3.31 -6.89 8.47
N LEU A 5 -3.79 -7.14 7.25
CA LEU A 5 -3.55 -6.26 6.11
C LEU A 5 -4.24 -4.91 6.29
N LYS A 6 -5.51 -4.91 6.72
CA LYS A 6 -6.23 -3.68 7.08
C LYS A 6 -5.54 -2.91 8.20
N ALA A 7 -4.99 -3.58 9.21
CA ALA A 7 -4.22 -2.96 10.27
C ALA A 7 -2.91 -2.33 9.76
N LYS A 8 -2.19 -3.02 8.86
CA LYS A 8 -0.97 -2.49 8.21
C LYS A 8 -1.29 -1.27 7.34
N LEU A 9 -2.40 -1.30 6.60
CA LEU A 9 -2.88 -0.17 5.80
C LEU A 9 -3.33 1.01 6.67
N ALA A 10 -4.02 0.75 7.78
CA ALA A 10 -4.41 1.78 8.73
C ALA A 10 -3.17 2.43 9.36
N HIS A 11 -2.18 1.63 9.75
CA HIS A 11 -0.91 2.11 10.29
C HIS A 11 -0.10 2.90 9.24
N LEU A 12 -0.16 2.49 7.97
CA LEU A 12 0.37 3.26 6.86
C LEU A 12 -0.34 4.62 6.78
N ARG A 13 -1.67 4.65 6.70
CA ARG A 13 -2.49 5.90 6.65
C ARG A 13 -2.21 6.82 7.83
N GLU A 14 -2.04 6.27 9.03
CA GLU A 14 -1.71 7.04 10.22
C GLU A 14 -0.30 7.63 10.14
N SER A 15 0.70 6.81 9.77
CA SER A 15 2.07 7.26 9.53
C SER A 15 2.13 8.37 8.48
N LEU A 16 1.31 8.26 7.44
CA LEU A 16 1.20 9.25 6.38
C LEU A 16 0.54 10.55 6.83
N SER A 17 -0.48 10.46 7.68
CA SER A 17 -1.14 11.64 8.25
C SER A 17 -0.25 12.38 9.25
N SER A 18 0.68 11.67 9.88
CA SER A 18 1.63 12.19 10.85
C SER A 18 2.84 12.87 10.18
N ILE A 19 3.17 12.47 8.95
CA ILE A 19 4.17 13.14 8.14
C ILE A 19 3.53 14.40 7.53
N GLU A 20 3.74 15.55 8.18
CA GLU A 20 3.27 16.88 7.74
C GLU A 20 3.68 17.26 6.29
N GLN A 21 4.61 16.52 5.69
CA GLN A 21 5.15 16.74 4.34
C GLN A 21 4.63 15.78 3.27
N LEU A 22 3.52 15.07 3.48
CA LEU A 22 2.95 14.29 2.39
C LEU A 22 2.32 15.20 1.33
N ASP A 23 2.88 15.12 0.12
CA ASP A 23 2.33 15.74 -1.08
C ASP A 23 1.00 15.07 -1.50
N ASP A 24 0.18 15.83 -2.21
CA ASP A 24 -1.15 15.37 -2.64
C ASP A 24 -1.07 14.14 -3.57
N GLU A 25 0.02 14.03 -4.34
CA GLU A 25 0.34 12.86 -5.17
C GLU A 25 0.41 11.59 -4.31
N SER A 26 1.16 11.67 -3.21
CA SER A 26 1.32 10.56 -2.29
C SER A 26 0.00 10.16 -1.63
N ARG A 27 -0.81 11.13 -1.19
CA ARG A 27 -2.17 10.86 -0.67
C ARG A 27 -3.05 10.14 -1.70
N SER A 28 -3.00 10.57 -2.96
CA SER A 28 -3.79 9.96 -4.03
C SER A 28 -3.37 8.51 -4.31
N LEU A 29 -2.07 8.25 -4.39
CA LEU A 29 -1.52 6.91 -4.61
C LEU A 29 -1.97 5.92 -3.53
N LEU A 30 -2.04 6.40 -2.28
CA LEU A 30 -2.46 5.60 -1.15
C LEU A 30 -3.95 5.34 -1.09
N SER A 31 -4.77 6.30 -1.51
CA SER A 31 -6.21 6.07 -1.65
C SER A 31 -6.49 5.02 -2.72
N GLN A 32 -5.77 5.09 -3.86
CA GLN A 32 -5.88 4.08 -4.90
C GLN A 32 -5.44 2.70 -4.42
N LEU A 33 -4.35 2.63 -3.64
CA LEU A 33 -3.88 1.36 -3.12
C LEU A 33 -4.88 0.72 -2.14
N ASP A 34 -5.51 1.51 -1.28
CA ASP A 34 -6.55 1.03 -0.36
C ASP A 34 -7.75 0.46 -1.15
N GLU A 35 -8.17 1.15 -2.21
CA GLU A 35 -9.25 0.70 -3.11
C GLU A 35 -8.88 -0.59 -3.86
N ASP A 36 -7.67 -0.66 -4.44
CA ASP A 36 -7.19 -1.83 -5.17
C ASP A 36 -7.10 -3.06 -4.24
N ILE A 37 -6.62 -2.87 -3.00
CA ILE A 37 -6.60 -3.93 -1.99
C ILE A 37 -8.01 -4.35 -1.61
N GLN A 38 -8.95 -3.43 -1.38
CA GLN A 38 -10.34 -3.81 -1.15
C GLN A 38 -10.93 -4.59 -2.34
N GLY A 39 -10.58 -4.22 -3.57
CA GLY A 39 -11.00 -4.89 -4.80
C GLY A 39 -10.47 -6.32 -4.90
N VAL A 40 -9.18 -6.52 -4.62
CA VAL A 40 -8.55 -7.85 -4.56
C VAL A 40 -9.19 -8.70 -3.45
N LEU A 41 -9.37 -8.14 -2.25
CA LEU A 41 -10.02 -8.82 -1.14
C LEU A 41 -11.49 -9.19 -1.42
N ALA A 42 -12.16 -8.42 -2.27
CA ALA A 42 -13.52 -8.69 -2.73
C ALA A 42 -13.57 -9.66 -3.93
N GLY A 43 -12.42 -10.10 -4.46
CA GLY A 43 -12.31 -10.92 -5.67
C GLY A 43 -12.72 -10.19 -6.96
N GLN A 44 -12.70 -8.86 -6.95
CA GLN A 44 -13.10 -8.00 -8.08
C GLN A 44 -11.91 -7.58 -8.95
N THR A 45 -10.71 -7.58 -8.38
CA THR A 45 -9.45 -7.19 -9.02
C THR A 45 -8.47 -8.36 -8.99
N SER A 46 -7.61 -8.46 -10.01
CA SER A 46 -6.55 -9.47 -10.06
C SER A 46 -5.32 -9.05 -9.27
N ASP A 47 -4.86 -9.97 -8.42
CA ASP A 47 -3.64 -9.94 -7.60
C ASP A 47 -2.41 -9.39 -8.33
N ASP A 48 -2.09 -9.91 -9.52
CA ASP A 48 -0.94 -9.48 -10.33
C ASP A 48 -0.89 -7.97 -10.61
N SER A 49 -2.07 -7.34 -10.75
CA SER A 49 -2.17 -5.91 -11.03
C SER A 49 -1.94 -5.05 -9.79
N LEU A 50 -2.28 -5.57 -8.61
CA LEU A 50 -2.06 -4.93 -7.33
C LEU A 50 -0.57 -4.98 -6.95
N ASP A 51 0.07 -6.14 -7.10
CA ASP A 51 1.49 -6.32 -6.79
C ASP A 51 2.37 -5.36 -7.62
N SER A 52 2.13 -5.31 -8.93
CA SER A 52 2.83 -4.40 -9.83
C SER A 52 2.68 -2.92 -9.43
N ARG A 53 1.49 -2.53 -8.95
CA ARG A 53 1.22 -1.16 -8.49
C ARG A 53 1.93 -0.84 -7.19
N ILE A 54 1.88 -1.74 -6.21
CA ILE A 54 2.58 -1.57 -4.94
C ILE A 54 4.08 -1.44 -5.19
N GLU A 55 4.64 -2.24 -6.09
CA GLU A 55 6.06 -2.18 -6.46
C GLU A 55 6.43 -0.82 -7.06
N GLN A 56 5.65 -0.36 -8.05
CA GLN A 56 5.88 0.94 -8.69
C GLN A 56 5.78 2.11 -7.70
N GLN A 57 4.79 2.06 -6.80
CA GLN A 57 4.63 3.06 -5.76
C GLN A 57 5.81 3.01 -4.79
N ALA A 58 6.19 1.83 -4.30
CA ALA A 58 7.32 1.66 -3.39
C ALA A 58 8.63 2.23 -3.97
N VAL A 59 8.87 2.05 -5.27
CA VAL A 59 10.02 2.63 -5.97
C VAL A 59 9.92 4.16 -6.07
N GLN A 60 8.75 4.72 -6.39
CA GLN A 60 8.56 6.18 -6.38
C GLN A 60 8.80 6.80 -5.00
N PHE A 61 8.32 6.12 -3.96
CA PHE A 61 8.50 6.55 -2.58
C PHE A 61 9.93 6.34 -2.08
N GLU A 62 10.71 5.43 -2.64
CA GLU A 62 12.08 5.13 -2.18
C GLU A 62 12.99 6.37 -2.23
N GLY A 63 12.83 7.21 -3.25
CA GLY A 63 13.62 8.43 -3.40
C GLY A 63 13.15 9.62 -2.55
N LYS A 64 11.83 9.77 -2.35
CA LYS A 64 11.24 10.92 -1.64
C LYS A 64 10.96 10.63 -0.15
N HIS A 65 10.50 9.42 0.15
CA HIS A 65 10.03 8.98 1.47
C HIS A 65 10.42 7.51 1.75
N PRO A 66 11.69 7.24 2.14
CA PRO A 66 12.20 5.88 2.32
C PRO A 66 11.40 5.04 3.32
N GLN A 67 10.89 5.68 4.38
CA GLN A 67 10.03 5.04 5.37
C GLN A 67 8.72 4.52 4.75
N MET A 68 8.17 5.22 3.74
CA MET A 68 6.93 4.80 3.06
C MET A 68 7.18 3.63 2.12
N SER A 69 8.30 3.66 1.40
CA SER A 69 8.74 2.51 0.59
C SER A 69 8.85 1.23 1.43
N ALA A 70 9.41 1.33 2.64
CA ALA A 70 9.52 0.19 3.55
C ALA A 70 8.15 -0.36 3.96
N ILE A 71 7.18 0.50 4.28
CA ILE A 71 5.83 0.04 4.66
C ILE A 71 5.10 -0.59 3.48
N LEU A 72 5.24 -0.06 2.26
CA LEU A 72 4.65 -0.63 1.05
C LEU A 72 5.22 -2.02 0.75
N ARG A 73 6.54 -2.20 0.88
CA ARG A 73 7.20 -3.52 0.79
C ARG A 73 6.69 -4.50 1.85
N ASP A 74 6.48 -4.04 3.08
CA ASP A 74 5.88 -4.84 4.16
C ASP A 74 4.43 -5.27 3.88
N ILE A 75 3.68 -4.48 3.11
CA ILE A 75 2.31 -4.79 2.67
C ILE A 75 2.35 -5.81 1.53
N MET A 76 3.21 -5.62 0.52
CA MET A 76 3.45 -6.58 -0.55
C MET A 76 3.85 -7.96 0.02
N ASP A 77 4.84 -8.00 0.91
CA ASP A 77 5.25 -9.24 1.57
C ASP A 77 4.10 -9.92 2.33
N ALA A 78 3.16 -9.13 2.87
CA ALA A 78 1.99 -9.66 3.54
C ALA A 78 0.95 -10.22 2.56
N LEU A 79 0.76 -9.56 1.41
CA LEU A 79 -0.10 -10.01 0.32
C LEU A 79 0.44 -11.30 -0.30
N SER A 80 1.70 -11.32 -0.72
CA SER A 80 2.32 -12.51 -1.31
C SER A 80 2.30 -13.72 -0.36
N LYS A 81 2.42 -13.50 0.97
CA LYS A 81 2.27 -14.56 1.97
C LYS A 81 0.84 -15.13 2.07
N MET A 82 -0.16 -14.35 1.67
CA MET A 82 -1.55 -14.80 1.57
C MET A 82 -1.86 -15.53 0.26
N GLY A 83 -0.91 -15.55 -0.69
CA GLY A 83 -1.08 -16.20 -2.00
C GLY A 83 -1.98 -15.41 -2.94
N ILE A 84 -2.07 -14.10 -2.68
CA ILE A 84 -2.63 -13.03 -3.50
C ILE A 84 -1.52 -12.03 -3.80
#